data_AF-A0A6I9SSA3-F1
#
_entry.id   AF-A0A6I9SSA3-F1
#
_cell.length_a   1.000
_cell.length_b   1.000
_cell.length_c   1.000
_cell.angle_alpha   90.00
_cell.angle_beta   90.00
_cell.angle_gamma   90.00
#
_symmetry.space_group_name_H-M   'P 1'
#
loop_
_entity.id
_entity.type
_entity.pdbx_description
1 polymer ?
#
loop_
_entity_poly.entity_id
_entity_poly.type
_entity_poly.pdbx_seq_one_letter_code
_entity_poly.pdbx_strand_id
1 'polypeptide(L)'
;MKLLQLFVIALVSGLVAILIYITGVSNLDGPSYISSEDLKALKSLQSHFQKCVSANGLGLQAVSGRDNCEVSLKFPSDTVPKWKDPKTGELEGLSFDFNLCEAVATWEQVRNSTTILTREFIDALPNGWEEYAWRRINKGVLLNQCENRTLCMEKLSLVLPDRPPYTPRQFGRCAVIGNSGDLLKTKFGQEIDSYDAIVRENGAPIENFTEYVGTRSTFRLLNRGSAKALDKVAELYDRGKEVLIVKTTIHDIMSKMIREIPILNPVYLMLGASFGSAAKGTGLKALEFALSICDTVDMYGFTVDPGYKEWTRYFSESRQGHTPLQGRAYYQMMECLGLIKIHSPMRADPNRIVKWAPSRSLITAARIASEKLLRRVGAGSSDPLAACSITAKQLRGNSALEVGSRKAAVEHKKYVRGTTMYPLEHNPGHGLLCMVPSR
;
A
#
# COMPACT_ATOMS: atom_id res chain seq x y z
N MET A 1 -4.42 28.20 40.20
CA MET A 1 -3.11 28.14 39.50
C MET A 1 -2.93 26.92 38.59
N LYS A 2 -3.21 25.67 39.03
CA LYS A 2 -3.05 24.48 38.17
C LYS A 2 -3.93 24.42 36.90
N LEU A 3 -5.17 24.92 36.98
CA LEU A 3 -6.09 25.01 35.81
C LEU A 3 -5.61 26.00 34.75
N LEU A 4 -4.92 27.07 35.15
CA LEU A 4 -4.36 28.06 34.22
C LEU A 4 -3.15 27.47 33.48
N GLN A 5 -2.32 26.68 34.17
CA GLN A 5 -1.19 25.98 33.55
C GLN A 5 -1.64 24.91 32.54
N LEU A 6 -2.70 24.15 32.85
CA LEU A 6 -3.28 23.18 31.91
C LEU A 6 -3.87 23.85 30.66
N PHE A 7 -4.54 25.01 30.82
CA PHE A 7 -5.04 25.79 29.70
C PHE A 7 -3.92 26.35 28.82
N VAL A 8 -2.82 26.83 29.42
CA VAL A 8 -1.66 27.33 28.68
C VAL A 8 -0.96 26.19 27.92
N ILE A 9 -0.84 24.99 28.51
CA ILE A 9 -0.26 23.82 27.82
C ILE A 9 -1.16 23.35 26.67
N ALA A 10 -2.49 23.36 26.84
CA ALA A 10 -3.44 23.05 25.77
C ALA A 10 -3.43 24.09 24.63
N LEU A 11 -3.27 25.38 24.98
CA LEU A 11 -3.13 26.46 24.00
C LEU A 11 -1.81 26.37 23.25
N VAL A 12 -0.70 26.08 23.93
CA VAL A 12 0.63 25.95 23.32
C VAL A 12 0.71 24.70 22.43
N SER A 13 0.13 23.57 22.84
CA SER A 13 0.05 22.35 22.00
C SER A 13 -0.87 22.54 20.79
N GLY A 14 -2.02 23.22 20.98
CA GLY A 14 -2.89 23.64 19.89
C GLY A 14 -2.20 24.59 18.92
N LEU A 15 -1.44 25.57 19.41
CA LEU A 15 -0.66 26.51 18.60
C LEU A 15 0.50 25.84 17.87
N VAL A 16 1.17 24.85 18.47
CA VAL A 16 2.23 24.07 17.80
C VAL A 16 1.64 23.17 16.72
N ALA A 17 0.50 22.51 16.98
CA ALA A 17 -0.21 21.73 15.96
C ALA A 17 -0.71 22.62 14.80
N ILE A 18 -1.21 23.82 15.12
CA ILE A 18 -1.58 24.83 14.13
C ILE A 18 -0.35 25.36 13.41
N LEU A 19 0.80 25.55 14.06
CA LEU A 19 2.05 25.98 13.42
C LEU A 19 2.64 24.90 12.52
N ILE A 20 2.53 23.61 12.87
CA ILE A 20 2.92 22.50 12.00
C ILE A 20 1.95 22.36 10.82
N TYR A 21 0.65 22.55 11.06
CA TYR A 21 -0.36 22.62 10.01
C TYR A 21 -0.13 23.79 9.07
N ILE A 22 0.13 24.99 9.62
CA ILE A 22 0.42 26.21 8.87
C ILE A 22 1.75 26.07 8.13
N THR A 23 2.85 25.64 8.75
CA THR A 23 4.14 25.46 8.06
C THR A 23 4.11 24.33 7.01
N GLY A 24 3.35 23.27 7.26
CA GLY A 24 3.04 22.24 6.25
C GLY A 24 2.22 22.77 5.08
N VAL A 25 1.37 23.78 5.31
CA VAL A 25 0.60 24.51 4.29
C VAL A 25 1.43 25.62 3.62
N SER A 26 2.30 26.33 4.35
CA SER A 26 3.09 27.47 3.86
C SER A 26 4.20 27.06 2.88
N ASN A 27 4.57 25.78 2.85
CA ASN A 27 5.45 25.23 1.81
C ASN A 27 4.68 24.78 0.54
N LEU A 28 3.35 24.93 0.50
CA LEU A 28 2.54 24.74 -0.71
C LEU A 28 2.48 26.02 -1.59
N ASP A 29 3.01 27.15 -1.10
CA ASP A 29 2.83 28.48 -1.69
C ASP A 29 3.89 28.88 -2.73
N GLY A 30 4.72 27.94 -3.20
CA GLY A 30 5.49 28.14 -4.43
C GLY A 30 4.61 27.80 -5.65
N PRO A 31 4.35 28.71 -6.61
CA PRO A 31 3.59 28.37 -7.80
C PRO A 31 4.41 27.39 -8.67
N SER A 32 4.20 26.09 -8.48
CA SER A 32 4.70 25.08 -9.40
C SER A 32 3.88 25.15 -10.69
N TYR A 33 4.36 25.94 -11.64
CA TYR A 33 3.72 26.13 -12.94
C TYR A 33 3.76 24.82 -13.74
N ILE A 34 2.61 24.46 -14.33
CA ILE A 34 2.49 23.30 -15.22
C ILE A 34 3.03 23.69 -16.59
N SER A 35 4.14 23.08 -17.02
CA SER A 35 4.73 23.36 -18.34
C SER A 35 3.99 22.66 -19.47
N SER A 36 4.31 23.03 -20.72
CA SER A 36 3.83 22.33 -21.91
C SER A 36 4.24 20.85 -21.94
N GLU A 37 5.44 20.55 -21.43
CA GLU A 37 5.99 19.19 -21.33
C GLU A 37 5.22 18.38 -20.28
N ASP A 38 4.87 19.01 -19.15
CA ASP A 38 4.04 18.38 -18.12
C ASP A 38 2.68 17.99 -18.72
N LEU A 39 2.01 18.91 -19.44
CA LEU A 39 0.74 18.61 -20.11
C LEU A 39 0.88 17.50 -21.16
N LYS A 40 1.98 17.50 -21.91
CA LYS A 40 2.26 16.46 -22.91
C LYS A 40 2.44 15.09 -22.24
N ALA A 41 3.13 15.03 -21.10
CA ALA A 41 3.30 13.80 -20.33
C ALA A 41 1.95 13.26 -19.83
N LEU A 42 1.08 14.12 -19.28
CA LEU A 42 -0.26 13.72 -18.81
C LEU A 42 -1.15 13.20 -19.96
N LYS A 43 -1.18 13.91 -21.10
CA LYS A 43 -1.90 13.46 -22.31
C LYS A 43 -1.37 12.13 -22.84
N SER A 44 -0.05 11.96 -22.85
CA SER A 44 0.58 10.71 -23.29
C SER A 44 0.24 9.55 -22.36
N LEU A 45 0.21 9.78 -21.03
CA LEU A 45 -0.22 8.79 -20.05
C LEU A 45 -1.67 8.36 -20.31
N GLN A 46 -2.60 9.33 -20.44
CA GLN A 46 -4.01 9.03 -20.70
C GLN A 46 -4.20 8.25 -22.01
N SER A 47 -3.50 8.65 -23.09
CA SER A 47 -3.56 7.95 -24.37
C SER A 47 -3.03 6.51 -24.29
N HIS A 48 -1.89 6.29 -23.61
CA HIS A 48 -1.35 4.94 -23.38
C HIS A 48 -2.30 4.09 -22.54
N PHE A 49 -2.88 4.67 -21.49
CA PHE A 49 -3.85 4.01 -20.64
C PHE A 49 -5.06 3.53 -21.45
N GLN A 50 -5.62 4.38 -22.32
CA GLN A 50 -6.77 4.02 -23.17
C GLN A 50 -6.45 2.88 -24.14
N LYS A 51 -5.27 2.94 -24.79
CA LYS A 51 -4.81 1.87 -25.68
C LYS A 51 -4.56 0.57 -24.94
N CYS A 52 -3.98 0.64 -23.73
CA CYS A 52 -3.77 -0.53 -22.89
C CYS A 52 -5.10 -1.18 -22.48
N VAL A 53 -6.07 -0.39 -22.00
CA VAL A 53 -7.39 -0.92 -21.62
C VAL A 53 -8.08 -1.55 -22.81
N SER A 54 -8.04 -0.90 -23.97
CA SER A 54 -8.64 -1.45 -25.20
C SER A 54 -7.99 -2.78 -25.62
N ALA A 55 -6.68 -2.93 -25.44
CA ALA A 55 -5.93 -4.12 -25.86
C ALA A 55 -5.96 -5.27 -24.84
N ASN A 56 -6.09 -4.97 -23.54
CA ASN A 56 -5.91 -5.95 -22.46
C ASN A 56 -7.14 -6.07 -21.53
N GLY A 57 -8.11 -5.14 -21.61
CA GLY A 57 -9.20 -5.00 -20.64
C GLY A 57 -10.39 -5.95 -20.80
N LEU A 58 -10.33 -6.88 -21.77
CA LEU A 58 -11.38 -7.88 -22.04
C LEU A 58 -12.77 -7.25 -22.17
N GLY A 59 -12.89 -6.27 -23.07
CA GLY A 59 -14.13 -5.55 -23.36
C GLY A 59 -14.33 -4.23 -22.60
N LEU A 60 -13.49 -3.94 -21.59
CA LEU A 60 -13.50 -2.62 -20.96
C LEU A 60 -13.08 -1.52 -21.94
N GLN A 61 -13.68 -0.34 -21.80
CA GLN A 61 -13.31 0.86 -22.54
C GLN A 61 -12.95 1.98 -21.58
N ALA A 62 -11.84 2.67 -21.83
CA ALA A 62 -11.44 3.86 -21.09
C ALA A 62 -11.81 5.12 -21.88
N VAL A 63 -12.70 5.94 -21.33
CA VAL A 63 -13.14 7.20 -21.92
C VAL A 63 -12.50 8.35 -21.17
N SER A 64 -11.97 9.35 -21.89
CA SER A 64 -11.43 10.56 -21.25
C SER A 64 -12.53 11.33 -20.53
N GLY A 65 -12.21 11.83 -19.33
CA GLY A 65 -13.08 12.69 -18.55
C GLY A 65 -12.91 14.18 -18.91
N ARG A 66 -13.03 15.05 -17.91
CA ARG A 66 -13.03 16.51 -18.11
C ARG A 66 -11.64 17.10 -18.36
N ASP A 67 -10.59 16.42 -17.92
CA ASP A 67 -9.21 16.87 -18.02
C ASP A 67 -8.25 15.74 -18.43
N ASN A 68 -6.94 16.01 -18.38
CA ASN A 68 -5.90 15.04 -18.75
C ASN A 68 -5.67 13.94 -17.68
N CYS A 69 -6.38 14.00 -16.54
CA CYS A 69 -6.24 13.08 -15.42
C CYS A 69 -7.46 12.17 -15.26
N GLU A 70 -8.67 12.67 -15.49
CA GLU A 70 -9.91 11.92 -15.34
C GLU A 70 -10.11 10.93 -16.49
N VAL A 71 -10.46 9.69 -16.14
CA VAL A 71 -10.92 8.65 -17.07
C VAL A 71 -12.07 7.85 -16.46
N SER A 72 -12.99 7.42 -17.29
CA SER A 72 -14.07 6.49 -16.91
C SER A 72 -13.84 5.15 -17.57
N LEU A 73 -13.73 4.07 -16.77
CA LEU A 73 -13.74 2.70 -17.26
C LEU A 73 -15.17 2.20 -17.38
N LYS A 74 -15.62 1.97 -18.61
CA LYS A 74 -16.96 1.49 -18.95
C LYS A 74 -16.94 0.00 -19.27
N PHE A 75 -17.90 -0.71 -18.71
CA PHE A 75 -18.15 -2.11 -19.00
C PHE A 75 -18.93 -2.29 -20.31
N PRO A 76 -18.79 -3.44 -20.99
CA PRO A 76 -19.64 -3.80 -22.12
C PRO A 76 -21.13 -3.64 -21.80
N SER A 77 -21.94 -3.20 -22.78
CA SER A 77 -23.37 -2.91 -22.59
C SER A 77 -24.22 -4.14 -22.26
N ASP A 78 -23.72 -5.34 -22.56
CA ASP A 78 -24.30 -6.63 -22.23
C ASP A 78 -23.88 -7.15 -20.84
N THR A 79 -23.09 -6.38 -20.09
CA THR A 79 -22.71 -6.73 -18.71
C THR A 79 -23.93 -6.65 -17.79
N VAL A 80 -24.27 -7.76 -17.15
CA VAL A 80 -25.36 -7.84 -16.16
C VAL A 80 -24.79 -7.65 -14.75
N PRO A 81 -25.08 -6.54 -14.05
CA PRO A 81 -24.64 -6.35 -12.67
C PRO A 81 -25.43 -7.31 -11.76
N LYS A 82 -24.70 -8.20 -11.07
CA LYS A 82 -25.30 -9.22 -10.19
C LYS A 82 -25.42 -8.76 -8.74
N TRP A 83 -24.68 -7.72 -8.35
CA TRP A 83 -24.69 -7.23 -6.98
C TRP A 83 -25.61 -6.05 -6.80
N LYS A 84 -26.20 -6.02 -5.61
CA LYS A 84 -27.08 -4.98 -5.13
C LYS A 84 -26.54 -4.49 -3.79
N ASP A 85 -26.38 -3.18 -3.64
CA ASP A 85 -25.96 -2.59 -2.37
C ASP A 85 -26.98 -2.93 -1.28
N PRO A 86 -26.57 -3.54 -0.16
CA PRO A 86 -27.50 -3.95 0.89
C PRO A 86 -28.21 -2.79 1.59
N LYS A 87 -27.66 -1.58 1.56
CA LYS A 87 -28.21 -0.38 2.20
C LYS A 87 -29.12 0.40 1.26
N THR A 88 -28.68 0.65 0.02
CA THR A 88 -29.45 1.47 -0.93
C THR A 88 -30.37 0.64 -1.83
N GLY A 89 -30.06 -0.63 -2.01
CA GLY A 89 -30.74 -1.47 -2.98
C GLY A 89 -30.40 -1.13 -4.43
N GLU A 90 -29.38 -0.34 -4.69
CA GLU A 90 -28.96 -0.03 -6.06
C GLU A 90 -28.07 -1.14 -6.62
N LEU A 91 -28.17 -1.39 -7.92
CA LEU A 91 -27.27 -2.32 -8.60
C LEU A 91 -25.87 -1.72 -8.70
N GLU A 92 -24.85 -2.58 -8.74
CA GLU A 92 -23.48 -2.14 -8.98
C GLU A 92 -23.38 -1.36 -10.30
N GLY A 93 -22.65 -0.24 -10.28
CA GLY A 93 -22.42 0.57 -11.48
C GLY A 93 -21.62 -0.19 -12.56
N LEU A 94 -21.85 0.18 -13.82
CA LEU A 94 -21.13 -0.33 -15.00
C LEU A 94 -20.09 0.66 -15.54
N SER A 95 -19.84 1.74 -14.79
CA SER A 95 -18.84 2.76 -15.11
C SER A 95 -18.16 3.20 -13.82
N PHE A 96 -16.84 3.28 -13.83
CA PHE A 96 -16.04 3.69 -12.67
C PHE A 96 -15.03 4.75 -13.08
N ASP A 97 -15.06 5.87 -12.36
CA ASP A 97 -14.19 7.01 -12.62
C ASP A 97 -12.89 6.91 -11.83
N PHE A 98 -11.79 7.25 -12.49
CA PHE A 98 -10.46 7.26 -11.92
C PHE A 98 -9.75 8.56 -12.27
N ASN A 99 -8.90 9.02 -11.34
CA ASN A 99 -7.95 10.09 -11.59
C ASN A 99 -6.55 9.48 -11.74
N LEU A 100 -6.04 9.43 -12.97
CA LEU A 100 -4.75 8.84 -13.29
C LEU A 100 -3.59 9.59 -12.65
N CYS A 101 -3.71 10.91 -12.48
CA CYS A 101 -2.68 11.73 -11.86
C CYS A 101 -2.53 11.41 -10.38
N GLU A 102 -3.65 11.31 -9.65
CA GLU A 102 -3.70 10.88 -8.26
C GLU A 102 -3.19 9.45 -8.10
N ALA A 103 -3.59 8.55 -9.01
CA ALA A 103 -3.13 7.16 -9.00
C ALA A 103 -1.61 7.05 -9.17
N VAL A 104 -1.03 7.68 -10.20
CA VAL A 104 0.42 7.61 -10.46
C VAL A 104 1.21 8.25 -9.32
N ALA A 105 0.80 9.43 -8.84
CA ALA A 105 1.49 10.10 -7.76
C ALA A 105 1.46 9.28 -6.44
N THR A 106 0.30 8.73 -6.08
CA THR A 106 0.17 7.91 -4.86
C THR A 106 0.89 6.57 -4.97
N TRP A 107 0.80 5.86 -6.10
CA TRP A 107 1.46 4.56 -6.25
C TRP A 107 2.98 4.70 -6.30
N GLU A 108 3.52 5.72 -6.96
CA GLU A 108 4.97 5.96 -6.95
C GLU A 108 5.49 6.41 -5.57
N GLN A 109 4.67 7.12 -4.79
CA GLN A 109 4.98 7.39 -3.38
C GLN A 109 5.06 6.09 -2.57
N VAL A 110 4.11 5.17 -2.74
CA VAL A 110 4.13 3.84 -2.08
C VAL A 110 5.36 3.04 -2.46
N ARG A 111 5.72 3.00 -3.75
CA ARG A 111 6.90 2.26 -4.24
C ARG A 111 8.24 2.78 -3.71
N ASN A 112 8.25 4.01 -3.19
CA ASN A 112 9.43 4.65 -2.61
C ASN A 112 9.35 4.76 -1.08
N SER A 113 8.33 4.17 -0.43
CA SER A 113 8.12 4.27 1.01
C SER A 113 8.00 2.90 1.67
N THR A 114 8.23 2.82 2.98
CA THR A 114 7.87 1.63 3.76
C THR A 114 6.38 1.64 4.10
N THR A 115 5.78 0.45 4.13
CA THR A 115 4.37 0.24 4.48
C THR A 115 4.18 -0.53 5.79
N ILE A 116 5.28 -0.88 6.48
CA ILE A 116 5.27 -1.47 7.82
C ILE A 116 5.31 -0.35 8.85
N LEU A 117 4.40 -0.41 9.83
CA LEU A 117 4.41 0.49 10.96
C LEU A 117 5.59 0.15 11.88
N THR A 118 6.36 1.16 12.27
CA THR A 118 7.56 1.00 13.08
C THR A 118 7.51 1.90 14.31
N ARG A 119 8.34 1.58 15.31
CA ARG A 119 8.49 2.43 16.48
C ARG A 119 9.09 3.79 16.11
N GLU A 120 10.11 3.82 15.25
CA GLU A 120 10.74 5.08 14.86
C GLU A 120 9.77 6.04 14.16
N PHE A 121 8.80 5.53 13.41
CA PHE A 121 7.73 6.34 12.83
C PHE A 121 6.87 7.00 13.91
N ILE A 122 6.41 6.22 14.90
CA ILE A 122 5.59 6.73 16.00
C ILE A 122 6.37 7.73 16.85
N ASP A 123 7.63 7.43 17.17
CA ASP A 123 8.51 8.31 17.95
C ASP A 123 8.83 9.64 17.24
N ALA A 124 8.79 9.66 15.90
CA ALA A 124 9.04 10.84 15.09
C ALA A 124 7.79 11.71 14.83
N LEU A 125 6.59 11.19 15.07
CA LEU A 125 5.35 11.97 14.93
C LEU A 125 5.15 12.90 16.14
N PRO A 126 4.67 14.14 15.94
CA PRO A 126 4.18 14.98 17.03
C PRO A 126 3.07 14.25 17.80
N ASN A 127 3.23 14.08 19.12
CA ASN A 127 2.31 13.31 19.98
C ASN A 127 1.98 11.92 19.40
N GLY A 128 2.95 11.27 18.74
CA GLY A 128 2.70 10.04 17.99
C GLY A 128 2.12 8.91 18.85
N TRP A 129 2.47 8.83 20.13
CA TRP A 129 1.91 7.81 21.03
C TRP A 129 0.46 8.12 21.42
N GLU A 130 0.20 9.38 21.76
CA GLU A 130 -1.08 9.87 22.27
C GLU A 130 -2.12 10.07 21.18
N GLU A 131 -1.71 10.39 19.95
CA GLU A 131 -2.60 10.71 18.85
C GLU A 131 -2.65 9.64 17.75
N TYR A 132 -1.57 8.89 17.54
CA TYR A 132 -1.49 7.85 16.50
C TYR A 132 -1.49 6.43 17.07
N ALA A 133 -0.55 6.07 17.96
CA ALA A 133 -0.35 4.70 18.43
C ALA A 133 -1.59 4.12 19.11
N TRP A 134 -2.29 4.92 19.94
CA TRP A 134 -3.54 4.49 20.58
C TRP A 134 -4.63 4.09 19.58
N ARG A 135 -4.67 4.69 18.37
CA ARG A 135 -5.63 4.32 17.30
C ARG A 135 -5.29 2.97 16.68
N ARG A 136 -4.04 2.53 16.80
CA ARG A 136 -3.53 1.24 16.31
C ARG A 136 -3.81 0.08 17.27
N ILE A 137 -4.31 0.37 18.47
CA ILE A 137 -4.72 -0.62 19.47
C ILE A 137 -6.26 -0.64 19.52
N ASN A 138 -6.86 -1.83 19.45
CA ASN A 138 -8.31 -1.97 19.57
C ASN A 138 -8.74 -1.72 21.02
N LYS A 139 -9.75 -0.86 21.17
CA LYS A 139 -10.19 -0.31 22.45
C LYS A 139 -11.05 -1.32 23.22
N GLY A 140 -10.42 -2.14 24.04
CA GLY A 140 -10.99 -2.42 25.36
C GLY A 140 -10.90 -1.13 26.21
N VAL A 141 -11.80 -0.94 27.17
CA VAL A 141 -12.11 0.31 27.91
C VAL A 141 -10.93 1.02 28.64
N LEU A 142 -9.68 0.58 28.48
CA LEU A 142 -8.58 0.80 29.43
C LEU A 142 -7.41 1.68 28.96
N LEU A 143 -7.41 2.22 27.74
CA LEU A 143 -6.31 3.07 27.26
C LEU A 143 -6.78 4.52 27.10
N ASN A 144 -6.48 5.35 28.10
CA ASN A 144 -6.72 6.81 28.08
C ASN A 144 -5.78 7.51 27.08
N GLN A 145 -5.96 7.26 25.77
CA GLN A 145 -5.14 7.83 24.69
C GLN A 145 -3.63 7.68 24.92
N CYS A 146 -3.20 6.50 25.40
CA CYS A 146 -1.80 6.25 25.75
C CYS A 146 -1.16 7.24 26.76
N GLU A 147 -1.93 7.88 27.64
CA GLU A 147 -1.40 8.73 28.73
C GLU A 147 -0.31 7.99 29.53
N ASN A 148 -0.51 6.69 29.79
CA ASN A 148 0.58 5.80 30.20
C ASN A 148 1.22 5.14 28.97
N ARG A 149 2.30 5.77 28.46
CA ARG A 149 3.06 5.28 27.30
C ARG A 149 3.55 3.83 27.47
N THR A 150 3.97 3.45 28.67
CA THR A 150 4.50 2.11 28.95
C THR A 150 3.47 1.02 28.65
N LEU A 151 2.21 1.25 29.00
CA LEU A 151 1.12 0.29 28.76
C LEU A 151 0.82 0.13 27.26
N CYS A 152 0.90 1.20 26.48
CA CYS A 152 0.75 1.13 25.02
C CYS A 152 1.95 0.45 24.35
N MET A 153 3.17 0.78 24.80
CA MET A 153 4.39 0.13 24.33
C MET A 153 4.34 -1.37 24.58
N GLU A 154 3.87 -1.81 25.75
CA GLU A 154 3.75 -3.23 26.10
C GLU A 154 2.84 -4.00 25.11
N LYS A 155 1.77 -3.37 24.62
CA LYS A 155 0.85 -4.00 23.65
C LYS A 155 1.41 -4.02 22.23
N LEU A 156 2.14 -2.98 21.85
CA LEU A 156 2.64 -2.81 20.48
C LEU A 156 4.01 -3.43 20.25
N SER A 157 4.87 -3.54 21.26
CA SER A 157 6.27 -3.98 21.12
C SER A 157 6.43 -5.35 20.46
N LEU A 158 5.44 -6.22 20.60
CA LEU A 158 5.43 -7.56 19.98
C LEU A 158 5.19 -7.53 18.46
N VAL A 159 4.63 -6.44 17.95
CA VAL A 159 4.19 -6.31 16.55
C VAL A 159 4.74 -5.07 15.84
N LEU A 160 5.62 -4.35 16.53
CA LEU A 160 6.15 -3.05 16.14
C LEU A 160 7.68 -3.11 16.11
N PRO A 161 8.31 -3.34 14.95
CA PRO A 161 9.75 -3.35 14.86
C PRO A 161 10.30 -1.93 15.06
N ASP A 162 11.52 -1.83 15.59
CA ASP A 162 12.16 -0.52 15.84
C ASP A 162 12.37 0.27 14.54
N ARG A 163 12.71 -0.45 13.45
CA ARG A 163 12.95 0.08 12.10
C ARG A 163 12.28 -0.81 11.05
N PRO A 164 12.13 -0.35 9.80
CA PRO A 164 11.54 -1.15 8.75
C PRO A 164 12.35 -2.42 8.54
N PRO A 165 11.72 -3.60 8.62
CA PRO A 165 12.39 -4.85 8.31
C PRO A 165 12.65 -5.01 6.80
N TYR A 166 11.97 -4.21 5.98
CA TYR A 166 12.07 -4.24 4.52
C TYR A 166 12.23 -2.84 3.95
N THR A 167 13.01 -2.75 2.87
CA THR A 167 13.25 -1.49 2.15
C THR A 167 12.68 -1.54 0.73
N PRO A 168 12.44 -0.37 0.11
CA PRO A 168 12.01 -0.32 -1.28
C PRO A 168 12.90 -1.10 -2.23
N ARG A 169 12.28 -1.92 -3.09
CA ARG A 169 12.94 -2.75 -4.11
C ARG A 169 13.97 -3.73 -3.55
N GLN A 170 13.75 -4.22 -2.33
CA GLN A 170 14.54 -5.30 -1.75
C GLN A 170 14.42 -6.62 -2.54
N PHE A 171 13.27 -6.84 -3.18
CA PHE A 171 12.99 -8.03 -3.99
C PHE A 171 12.84 -7.67 -5.47
N GLY A 172 13.22 -8.57 -6.38
CA GLY A 172 13.09 -8.33 -7.82
C GLY A 172 11.65 -8.58 -8.30
N ARG A 173 11.21 -9.83 -8.28
CA ARG A 173 9.89 -10.27 -8.72
C ARG A 173 9.09 -10.81 -7.54
N CYS A 174 7.89 -10.27 -7.34
CA CYS A 174 6.97 -10.76 -6.32
C CYS A 174 5.63 -11.24 -6.89
N ALA A 175 5.09 -12.29 -6.30
CA ALA A 175 3.75 -12.77 -6.62
C ALA A 175 2.80 -12.50 -5.44
N VAL A 176 1.63 -11.94 -5.72
CA VAL A 176 0.53 -11.77 -4.76
C VAL A 176 -0.57 -12.76 -5.10
N ILE A 177 -0.84 -13.67 -4.17
CA ILE A 177 -1.77 -14.78 -4.36
C ILE A 177 -3.04 -14.48 -3.56
N GLY A 178 -4.08 -14.07 -4.28
CA GLY A 178 -5.43 -13.95 -3.78
C GLY A 178 -6.09 -15.31 -3.56
N ASN A 179 -7.35 -15.28 -3.10
CA ASN A 179 -8.01 -16.49 -2.61
C ASN A 179 -9.05 -17.07 -3.57
N SER A 180 -9.21 -16.53 -4.78
CA SER A 180 -10.26 -16.97 -5.74
C SER A 180 -10.13 -18.46 -6.07
N GLY A 181 -11.28 -19.14 -6.16
CA GLY A 181 -11.38 -20.50 -6.68
C GLY A 181 -10.89 -20.67 -8.11
N ASP A 182 -10.71 -19.56 -8.86
CA ASP A 182 -10.17 -19.60 -10.21
C ASP A 182 -8.73 -20.11 -10.30
N LEU A 183 -7.99 -20.08 -9.19
CA LEU A 183 -6.67 -20.69 -9.11
C LEU A 183 -6.72 -22.18 -9.47
N LEU A 184 -7.83 -22.88 -9.22
CA LEU A 184 -7.97 -24.31 -9.53
C LEU A 184 -8.15 -24.60 -11.03
N LYS A 185 -8.30 -23.58 -11.87
CA LYS A 185 -8.50 -23.75 -13.33
C LYS A 185 -7.18 -23.76 -14.11
N THR A 186 -6.09 -23.31 -13.50
CA THR A 186 -4.78 -23.21 -14.15
C THR A 186 -3.69 -23.58 -13.16
N LYS A 187 -2.79 -24.48 -13.55
CA LYS A 187 -1.67 -24.94 -12.70
C LYS A 187 -0.54 -23.90 -12.63
N PHE A 188 -0.75 -22.81 -11.91
CA PHE A 188 0.25 -21.74 -11.74
C PHE A 188 1.37 -22.08 -10.75
N GLY A 189 1.32 -23.23 -10.07
CA GLY A 189 2.15 -23.47 -8.89
C GLY A 189 3.66 -23.40 -9.15
N GLN A 190 4.13 -23.99 -10.23
CA GLN A 190 5.55 -23.94 -10.61
C GLN A 190 6.01 -22.51 -10.97
N GLU A 191 5.15 -21.76 -11.65
CA GLU A 191 5.42 -20.36 -12.00
C GLU A 191 5.50 -19.48 -10.74
N ILE A 192 4.53 -19.61 -9.83
CA ILE A 192 4.48 -18.87 -8.57
C ILE A 192 5.74 -19.14 -7.74
N ASP A 193 6.20 -20.39 -7.68
CA ASP A 193 7.40 -20.78 -6.92
C ASP A 193 8.70 -20.22 -7.53
N SER A 194 8.67 -19.64 -8.73
CA SER A 194 9.83 -18.99 -9.36
C SER A 194 10.08 -17.55 -8.89
N TYR A 195 9.13 -16.93 -8.16
CA TYR A 195 9.26 -15.54 -7.69
C TYR A 195 10.20 -15.43 -6.47
N ASP A 196 10.80 -14.25 -6.28
CA ASP A 196 11.74 -13.99 -5.18
C ASP A 196 11.01 -13.98 -3.84
N ALA A 197 9.84 -13.34 -3.81
CA ALA A 197 8.95 -13.31 -2.64
C ALA A 197 7.49 -13.55 -3.04
N ILE A 198 6.76 -14.24 -2.16
CA ILE A 198 5.36 -14.60 -2.37
C ILE A 198 4.53 -14.08 -1.21
N VAL A 199 3.51 -13.29 -1.52
CA VAL A 199 2.57 -12.70 -0.57
C VAL A 199 1.23 -13.41 -0.69
N ARG A 200 0.82 -14.08 0.39
CA ARG A 200 -0.48 -14.75 0.50
C ARG A 200 -1.43 -13.97 1.39
N GLU A 201 -2.70 -14.35 1.40
CA GLU A 201 -3.72 -13.62 2.14
C GLU A 201 -4.52 -14.51 3.10
N ASN A 202 -4.70 -14.03 4.33
CA ASN A 202 -5.62 -14.61 5.31
C ASN A 202 -5.30 -16.10 5.57
N GLY A 203 -6.30 -16.89 5.96
CA GLY A 203 -6.15 -18.32 6.22
C GLY A 203 -6.13 -19.22 4.97
N ALA A 204 -5.52 -18.78 3.87
CA ALA A 204 -5.47 -19.55 2.62
C ALA A 204 -4.38 -20.65 2.69
N PRO A 205 -4.73 -21.95 2.60
CA PRO A 205 -3.79 -23.06 2.72
C PRO A 205 -3.00 -23.27 1.43
N ILE A 206 -1.86 -23.97 1.55
CA ILE A 206 -1.03 -24.42 0.42
C ILE A 206 -1.18 -25.92 0.19
N GLU A 207 -1.23 -26.68 1.29
CA GLU A 207 -1.41 -28.14 1.26
C GLU A 207 -2.63 -28.53 0.43
N ASN A 208 -2.48 -29.59 -0.38
CA ASN A 208 -3.45 -30.09 -1.36
C ASN A 208 -3.71 -29.18 -2.59
N PHE A 209 -3.10 -27.99 -2.67
CA PHE A 209 -3.29 -27.05 -3.78
C PHE A 209 -1.98 -26.66 -4.47
N THR A 210 -0.87 -27.34 -4.17
CA THR A 210 0.49 -26.96 -4.58
C THR A 210 0.65 -26.84 -6.10
N GLU A 211 -0.01 -27.69 -6.89
CA GLU A 211 0.00 -27.59 -8.36
C GLU A 211 -0.57 -26.25 -8.88
N TYR A 212 -1.48 -25.64 -8.12
CA TYR A 212 -2.21 -24.43 -8.51
C TYR A 212 -1.63 -23.17 -7.88
N VAL A 213 -1.23 -23.25 -6.60
CA VAL A 213 -0.86 -22.07 -5.81
C VAL A 213 0.61 -22.06 -5.40
N GLY A 214 1.39 -23.07 -5.79
CA GLY A 214 2.80 -23.21 -5.44
C GLY A 214 3.02 -23.79 -4.05
N THR A 215 4.26 -23.99 -3.67
CA THR A 215 4.69 -24.56 -2.39
C THR A 215 5.32 -23.52 -1.46
N ARG A 216 5.79 -22.39 -1.99
CA ARG A 216 6.54 -21.39 -1.23
C ARG A 216 5.64 -20.29 -0.66
N SER A 217 6.04 -19.73 0.47
CA SER A 217 5.46 -18.51 1.03
C SER A 217 6.53 -17.66 1.70
N THR A 218 6.40 -16.34 1.65
CA THR A 218 7.31 -15.39 2.29
C THR A 218 6.56 -14.48 3.26
N PHE A 219 5.42 -13.97 2.82
CA PHE A 219 4.59 -13.04 3.56
C PHE A 219 3.14 -13.47 3.56
N ARG A 220 2.42 -13.14 4.63
CA ARG A 220 0.97 -13.29 4.66
C ARG A 220 0.28 -12.10 5.26
N LEU A 221 -0.58 -11.47 4.47
CA LEU A 221 -1.37 -10.34 4.91
C LEU A 221 -2.68 -10.81 5.54
N LEU A 222 -2.97 -10.34 6.75
CA LEU A 222 -4.10 -10.78 7.56
C LEU A 222 -5.13 -9.68 7.73
N ASN A 223 -6.38 -9.98 7.37
CA ASN A 223 -7.52 -9.20 7.85
C ASN A 223 -7.80 -9.42 9.34
N ARG A 224 -8.73 -8.64 9.91
CA ARG A 224 -9.13 -8.74 11.32
C ARG A 224 -9.57 -10.14 11.73
N GLY A 225 -10.32 -10.84 10.87
CA GLY A 225 -10.83 -12.17 11.18
C GLY A 225 -9.70 -13.20 11.31
N SER A 226 -8.78 -13.20 10.35
CA SER A 226 -7.63 -14.13 10.32
C SER A 226 -6.63 -13.80 11.41
N ALA A 227 -6.41 -12.51 11.68
CA ALA A 227 -5.52 -12.07 12.76
C ALA A 227 -6.04 -12.49 14.16
N LYS A 228 -7.36 -12.67 14.34
CA LYS A 228 -7.94 -13.24 15.57
C LYS A 228 -7.71 -14.75 15.72
N ALA A 229 -7.33 -15.44 14.64
CA ALA A 229 -7.00 -16.87 14.62
C ALA A 229 -5.51 -17.05 14.24
N LEU A 230 -4.65 -16.23 14.84
CA LEU A 230 -3.24 -16.11 14.46
C LEU A 230 -2.47 -17.42 14.67
N ASP A 231 -2.80 -18.16 15.73
CA ASP A 231 -2.26 -19.49 16.03
C ASP A 231 -2.50 -20.46 14.87
N LYS A 232 -3.73 -20.50 14.35
CA LYS A 232 -4.09 -21.36 13.21
C LYS A 232 -3.44 -20.92 11.93
N VAL A 233 -3.33 -19.62 11.71
CA VAL A 233 -2.66 -19.06 10.53
C VAL A 233 -1.17 -19.39 10.55
N ALA A 234 -0.50 -19.27 11.71
CA ALA A 234 0.93 -19.55 11.85
C ALA A 234 1.28 -21.04 11.61
N GLU A 235 0.30 -21.94 11.68
CA GLU A 235 0.46 -23.36 11.38
C GLU A 235 0.27 -23.71 9.89
N LEU A 236 -0.22 -22.78 9.05
CA LEU A 236 -0.52 -23.05 7.64
C LEU A 236 0.73 -23.23 6.75
N TYR A 237 1.89 -22.77 7.21
CA TYR A 237 3.15 -22.88 6.49
C TYR A 237 4.30 -22.92 7.48
N ASP A 238 5.17 -23.93 7.34
CA ASP A 238 6.43 -24.14 8.06
C ASP A 238 6.71 -23.10 9.16
N ARG A 239 6.47 -23.48 10.42
CA ARG A 239 6.52 -22.57 11.57
C ARG A 239 7.75 -21.66 11.53
N GLY A 240 7.51 -20.34 11.59
CA GLY A 240 8.56 -19.32 11.58
C GLY A 240 9.14 -18.95 10.22
N LYS A 241 8.76 -19.59 9.10
CA LYS A 241 9.29 -19.27 7.76
C LYS A 241 8.56 -18.14 7.03
N GLU A 242 7.38 -17.75 7.50
CA GLU A 242 6.55 -16.71 6.88
C GLU A 242 6.42 -15.50 7.82
N VAL A 243 6.45 -14.29 7.28
CA VAL A 243 6.15 -13.07 8.06
C VAL A 243 4.66 -12.72 7.97
N LEU A 244 4.04 -12.53 9.12
CA LEU A 244 2.61 -12.25 9.25
C LEU A 244 2.38 -10.74 9.38
N ILE A 245 1.64 -10.16 8.44
CA ILE A 245 1.41 -8.72 8.39
C ILE A 245 -0.07 -8.45 8.67
N VAL A 246 -0.36 -7.78 9.78
CA VAL A 246 -1.72 -7.46 10.22
C VAL A 246 -2.08 -6.06 9.72
N LYS A 247 -3.08 -5.98 8.83
CA LYS A 247 -3.48 -4.70 8.21
C LYS A 247 -4.37 -3.80 9.08
N THR A 248 -4.73 -4.26 10.28
CA THR A 248 -5.73 -3.62 11.16
C THR A 248 -5.11 -3.27 12.51
N THR A 249 -5.94 -3.02 13.52
CA THR A 249 -5.49 -2.75 14.88
C THR A 249 -5.11 -4.03 15.61
N ILE A 250 -4.16 -3.93 16.55
CA ILE A 250 -3.83 -5.04 17.44
C ILE A 250 -4.93 -5.19 18.50
N HIS A 251 -5.28 -6.43 18.83
CA HIS A 251 -6.31 -6.76 19.82
C HIS A 251 -5.67 -7.52 20.98
N ASP A 252 -6.24 -7.41 22.19
CA ASP A 252 -5.74 -8.11 23.38
C ASP A 252 -5.61 -9.62 23.18
N ILE A 253 -6.56 -10.24 22.47
CA ILE A 253 -6.49 -11.66 22.13
C ILE A 253 -5.26 -11.98 21.27
N MET A 254 -4.87 -11.10 20.34
CA MET A 254 -3.68 -11.28 19.51
C MET A 254 -2.41 -11.14 20.33
N SER A 255 -2.33 -10.10 21.16
CA SER A 255 -1.19 -9.90 22.05
C SER A 255 -1.02 -11.08 23.01
N LYS A 256 -2.12 -11.63 23.55
CA LYS A 256 -2.10 -12.83 24.38
C LYS A 256 -1.60 -14.05 23.62
N MET A 257 -2.12 -14.30 22.42
CA MET A 257 -1.66 -15.41 21.57
C MET A 257 -0.16 -15.32 21.26
N ILE A 258 0.34 -14.14 20.89
CA ILE A 258 1.78 -13.96 20.57
C ILE A 258 2.68 -14.23 21.80
N ARG A 259 2.19 -13.96 23.02
CA ARG A 259 2.96 -14.20 24.26
C ARG A 259 2.91 -15.63 24.74
N GLU A 260 1.75 -16.27 24.66
CA GLU A 260 1.48 -17.54 25.34
C GLU A 260 1.57 -18.75 24.42
N ILE A 261 1.44 -18.55 23.10
CA ILE A 261 1.51 -19.61 22.08
C ILE A 261 2.85 -19.49 21.36
N PRO A 262 3.54 -20.59 21.01
CA PRO A 262 4.82 -20.57 20.31
C PRO A 262 4.67 -20.18 18.82
N ILE A 263 4.22 -18.95 18.56
CA ILE A 263 4.16 -18.33 17.24
C ILE A 263 5.57 -17.82 16.92
N LEU A 264 6.32 -18.60 16.14
CA LEU A 264 7.70 -18.28 15.77
C LEU A 264 7.80 -17.25 14.63
N ASN A 265 6.68 -17.02 13.93
CA ASN A 265 6.61 -16.10 12.81
C ASN A 265 6.74 -14.65 13.30
N PRO A 266 7.58 -13.81 12.65
CA PRO A 266 7.53 -12.37 12.86
C PRO A 266 6.13 -11.84 12.54
N VAL A 267 5.57 -11.03 13.44
CA VAL A 267 4.26 -10.40 13.27
C VAL A 267 4.45 -8.90 13.21
N TYR A 268 3.95 -8.24 12.17
CA TYR A 268 4.06 -6.78 12.00
C TYR A 268 2.72 -6.12 11.73
N LEU A 269 2.57 -4.88 12.18
CA LEU A 269 1.44 -4.04 11.79
C LEU A 269 1.74 -3.32 10.47
N MET A 270 0.77 -3.33 9.56
CA MET A 270 0.83 -2.46 8.38
C MET A 270 0.53 -1.01 8.80
N LEU A 271 1.36 -0.07 8.35
CA LEU A 271 1.04 1.36 8.33
C LEU A 271 0.03 1.59 7.20
N GLY A 272 0.52 1.35 5.99
CA GLY A 272 -0.22 1.48 4.75
C GLY A 272 -0.48 2.94 4.32
N ALA A 273 -0.76 3.13 3.04
CA ALA A 273 -1.16 4.38 2.44
C ALA A 273 -2.68 4.54 2.44
N SER A 274 -3.12 5.80 2.48
CA SER A 274 -4.53 6.13 2.30
C SER A 274 -4.86 6.13 0.82
N PHE A 275 -5.46 5.04 0.38
CA PHE A 275 -6.19 5.00 -0.88
C PHE A 275 -7.66 5.27 -0.55
N GLY A 276 -8.39 5.96 -1.42
CA GLY A 276 -9.81 6.31 -1.21
C GLY A 276 -10.72 5.11 -0.88
N SER A 277 -12.02 5.36 -0.72
CA SER A 277 -13.00 4.38 -0.22
C SER A 277 -12.98 3.01 -0.94
N ALA A 278 -12.60 2.96 -2.22
CA ALA A 278 -12.49 1.76 -3.06
C ALA A 278 -11.40 0.75 -2.62
N ALA A 279 -10.48 1.14 -1.72
CA ALA A 279 -9.20 0.48 -1.55
C ALA A 279 -8.98 -0.19 -0.17
N LYS A 280 -10.01 -0.87 0.35
CA LYS A 280 -10.00 -1.45 1.71
C LYS A 280 -9.78 -2.96 1.78
N GLY A 281 -9.77 -3.65 0.63
CA GLY A 281 -9.63 -5.11 0.53
C GLY A 281 -8.29 -5.62 1.08
N THR A 282 -8.21 -6.89 1.50
CA THR A 282 -6.91 -7.50 1.87
C THR A 282 -6.01 -7.57 0.64
N GLY A 283 -6.53 -8.00 -0.51
CA GLY A 283 -5.68 -8.13 -1.69
C GLY A 283 -5.09 -6.84 -2.22
N LEU A 284 -5.82 -5.72 -2.17
CA LEU A 284 -5.20 -4.45 -2.54
C LEU A 284 -4.09 -4.03 -1.55
N LYS A 285 -4.28 -4.27 -0.25
CA LYS A 285 -3.24 -4.03 0.75
C LYS A 285 -2.04 -4.98 0.59
N ALA A 286 -2.25 -6.18 0.05
CA ALA A 286 -1.17 -7.11 -0.26
C ALA A 286 -0.37 -6.63 -1.47
N LEU A 287 -1.05 -6.14 -2.52
CA LEU A 287 -0.42 -5.48 -3.65
C LEU A 287 0.33 -4.21 -3.23
N GLU A 288 -0.23 -3.43 -2.31
CA GLU A 288 0.44 -2.26 -1.75
C GLU A 288 1.75 -2.61 -1.04
N PHE A 289 1.71 -3.60 -0.15
CA PHE A 289 2.91 -4.09 0.51
C PHE A 289 3.94 -4.61 -0.49
N ALA A 290 3.52 -5.44 -1.46
CA ALA A 290 4.40 -5.98 -2.49
C ALA A 290 5.03 -4.86 -3.34
N LEU A 291 4.24 -3.89 -3.80
CA LEU A 291 4.73 -2.75 -4.58
C LEU A 291 5.72 -1.88 -3.79
N SER A 292 5.60 -1.84 -2.46
CA SER A 292 6.53 -1.09 -1.62
C SER A 292 7.89 -1.75 -1.45
N ILE A 293 8.05 -3.05 -1.74
CA ILE A 293 9.31 -3.79 -1.51
C ILE A 293 9.84 -4.50 -2.78
N CYS A 294 9.09 -4.53 -3.87
CA CYS A 294 9.43 -5.30 -5.08
C CYS A 294 9.61 -4.40 -6.32
N ASP A 295 10.49 -4.79 -7.24
CA ASP A 295 10.64 -4.11 -8.52
C ASP A 295 9.44 -4.34 -9.46
N THR A 296 8.91 -5.58 -9.46
CA THR A 296 7.74 -6.01 -10.24
C THR A 296 6.82 -6.89 -9.41
N VAL A 297 5.51 -6.80 -9.68
CA VAL A 297 4.47 -7.53 -8.95
C VAL A 297 3.49 -8.19 -9.92
N ASP A 298 3.28 -9.48 -9.73
CA ASP A 298 2.31 -10.27 -10.49
C ASP A 298 1.20 -10.72 -9.54
N MET A 299 -0.05 -10.68 -10.01
CA MET A 299 -1.21 -11.03 -9.19
C MET A 299 -1.91 -12.28 -9.74
N TYR A 300 -2.26 -13.20 -8.83
CA TYR A 300 -2.96 -14.46 -9.14
C TYR A 300 -4.14 -14.63 -8.21
N GLY A 301 -5.22 -15.27 -8.65
CA GLY A 301 -6.34 -15.61 -7.76
C GLY A 301 -7.18 -14.43 -7.30
N PHE A 302 -7.25 -13.38 -8.11
CA PHE A 302 -8.23 -12.30 -7.97
C PHE A 302 -9.28 -12.47 -9.07
N THR A 303 -10.55 -12.50 -8.69
CA THR A 303 -11.68 -12.62 -9.64
C THR A 303 -11.84 -11.32 -10.43
N VAL A 304 -11.07 -11.13 -11.51
CA VAL A 304 -10.96 -9.84 -12.22
C VAL A 304 -11.31 -9.87 -13.70
N ASP A 305 -11.46 -11.05 -14.30
CA ASP A 305 -11.87 -11.21 -15.71
C ASP A 305 -13.37 -11.50 -15.88
N PRO A 306 -13.92 -11.51 -17.11
CA PRO A 306 -15.31 -11.91 -17.36
C PRO A 306 -15.60 -13.40 -17.14
N GLY A 307 -16.88 -13.77 -17.18
CA GLY A 307 -17.32 -15.18 -17.27
C GLY A 307 -17.55 -15.89 -15.93
N TYR A 308 -17.41 -15.19 -14.80
CA TYR A 308 -17.60 -15.80 -13.48
C TYR A 308 -19.06 -15.90 -13.07
N LYS A 309 -19.44 -17.08 -12.59
CA LYS A 309 -20.78 -17.36 -12.10
C LYS A 309 -20.92 -17.09 -10.62
N GLU A 310 -19.90 -17.43 -9.83
CA GLU A 310 -19.91 -17.35 -8.37
C GLU A 310 -18.55 -16.93 -7.80
N TRP A 311 -18.57 -16.18 -6.70
CA TRP A 311 -17.38 -15.89 -5.91
C TRP A 311 -17.08 -17.04 -4.95
N THR A 312 -15.99 -17.75 -5.20
CA THR A 312 -15.55 -18.90 -4.41
C THR A 312 -14.12 -18.73 -3.95
N ARG A 313 -13.72 -19.46 -2.91
CA ARG A 313 -12.32 -19.61 -2.55
C ARG A 313 -11.82 -20.97 -2.99
N TYR A 314 -10.55 -21.08 -3.36
CA TYR A 314 -9.99 -22.36 -3.83
C TYR A 314 -9.98 -23.45 -2.74
N PHE A 315 -10.20 -23.08 -1.48
CA PHE A 315 -10.13 -23.97 -0.32
C PHE A 315 -11.44 -24.01 0.49
N SER A 316 -12.54 -23.45 -0.02
CA SER A 316 -13.83 -23.52 0.67
C SER A 316 -14.99 -23.59 -0.30
N GLU A 317 -16.12 -24.14 0.18
CA GLU A 317 -17.37 -24.10 -0.56
C GLU A 317 -17.79 -22.67 -0.95
N SER A 318 -18.60 -22.58 -2.00
CA SER A 318 -19.16 -21.32 -2.47
C SER A 318 -20.01 -20.68 -1.39
N ARG A 319 -19.76 -19.40 -1.11
CA ARG A 319 -20.55 -18.63 -0.14
C ARG A 319 -21.63 -17.80 -0.80
N GLN A 320 -21.90 -18.03 -2.09
CA GLN A 320 -22.77 -17.21 -2.94
C GLN A 320 -22.33 -15.73 -2.92
N GLY A 321 -21.60 -15.32 -3.95
CA GLY A 321 -21.13 -13.95 -4.10
C GLY A 321 -20.95 -13.57 -5.56
N HIS A 322 -20.67 -12.29 -5.81
CA HIS A 322 -20.52 -11.71 -7.15
C HIS A 322 -19.07 -11.28 -7.39
N THR A 323 -18.70 -11.16 -8.67
CA THR A 323 -17.46 -10.51 -9.08
C THR A 323 -17.62 -9.00 -8.93
N PRO A 324 -16.82 -8.33 -8.08
CA PRO A 324 -16.92 -6.89 -7.91
C PRO A 324 -16.40 -6.19 -9.17
N LEU A 325 -17.29 -5.57 -9.93
CA LEU A 325 -16.96 -4.81 -11.15
C LEU A 325 -16.03 -3.65 -10.82
N GLN A 326 -16.21 -3.01 -9.67
CA GLN A 326 -15.30 -1.96 -9.21
C GLN A 326 -13.86 -2.48 -9.03
N GLY A 327 -13.71 -3.67 -8.44
CA GLY A 327 -12.41 -4.31 -8.26
C GLY A 327 -11.74 -4.60 -9.59
N ARG A 328 -12.48 -5.19 -10.54
CA ARG A 328 -12.00 -5.43 -11.91
C ARG A 328 -11.49 -4.15 -12.58
N ALA A 329 -12.27 -3.08 -12.53
CA ALA A 329 -11.87 -1.80 -13.11
C ALA A 329 -10.59 -1.25 -12.44
N TYR A 330 -10.49 -1.34 -11.11
CA TYR A 330 -9.33 -0.87 -10.36
C TYR A 330 -8.05 -1.66 -10.70
N TYR A 331 -8.11 -3.00 -10.73
CA TYR A 331 -6.93 -3.81 -11.07
C TYR A 331 -6.53 -3.63 -12.54
N GLN A 332 -7.49 -3.45 -13.45
CA GLN A 332 -7.18 -3.12 -14.84
C GLN A 332 -6.48 -1.75 -14.96
N MET A 333 -6.88 -0.77 -14.15
CA MET A 333 -6.19 0.50 -14.06
C MET A 333 -4.74 0.30 -13.59
N MET A 334 -4.51 -0.48 -12.53
CA MET A 334 -3.17 -0.75 -12.03
C MET A 334 -2.27 -1.44 -13.07
N GLU A 335 -2.81 -2.43 -13.79
CA GLU A 335 -2.08 -3.12 -14.87
C GLU A 335 -1.71 -2.16 -16.01
N CYS A 336 -2.64 -1.28 -16.41
CA CYS A 336 -2.41 -0.31 -17.47
C CYS A 336 -1.58 0.91 -17.06
N LEU A 337 -1.31 1.09 -15.77
CA LEU A 337 -0.27 1.98 -15.27
C LEU A 337 1.10 1.27 -15.13
N GLY A 338 1.19 -0.02 -15.45
CA GLY A 338 2.42 -0.81 -15.36
C GLY A 338 2.83 -1.15 -13.94
N LEU A 339 1.91 -1.09 -12.98
CA LEU A 339 2.19 -1.42 -11.57
C LEU A 339 2.22 -2.93 -11.36
N ILE A 340 1.27 -3.65 -11.97
CA ILE A 340 1.09 -5.09 -11.77
C ILE A 340 0.85 -5.82 -13.09
N LYS A 341 1.07 -7.12 -13.11
CA LYS A 341 0.63 -8.01 -14.20
C LYS A 341 -0.44 -8.97 -13.69
N ILE A 342 -1.57 -9.03 -14.40
CA ILE A 342 -2.70 -9.89 -14.01
C ILE A 342 -2.54 -11.27 -14.63
N HIS A 343 -2.59 -12.30 -13.80
CA HIS A 343 -2.69 -13.70 -14.21
C HIS A 343 -4.03 -14.29 -13.78
N SER A 344 -4.64 -14.98 -14.73
CA SER A 344 -5.96 -15.59 -14.58
C SER A 344 -6.09 -16.75 -15.57
N PRO A 345 -7.16 -17.56 -15.50
CA PRO A 345 -7.42 -18.58 -16.52
C PRO A 345 -7.53 -18.01 -17.95
N MET A 346 -7.96 -16.76 -18.11
CA MET A 346 -8.02 -16.08 -19.42
C MET A 346 -6.68 -15.43 -19.83
N ARG A 347 -5.73 -15.35 -18.91
CA ARG A 347 -4.42 -14.70 -19.05
C ARG A 347 -3.30 -15.62 -18.57
N ALA A 348 -3.41 -16.91 -18.89
CA ALA A 348 -2.58 -17.97 -18.32
C ALA A 348 -1.16 -18.05 -18.91
N ASP A 349 -0.88 -17.36 -20.02
CA ASP A 349 0.46 -17.34 -20.61
C ASP A 349 1.44 -16.53 -19.74
N PRO A 350 2.44 -17.16 -19.11
CA PRO A 350 3.43 -16.47 -18.29
C PRO A 350 4.22 -15.43 -19.08
N ASN A 351 4.36 -15.62 -20.40
CA ASN A 351 5.11 -14.73 -21.28
C ASN A 351 4.25 -13.60 -21.87
N ARG A 352 2.95 -13.51 -21.50
CA ARG A 352 2.06 -12.46 -21.97
C ARG A 352 2.66 -11.07 -21.72
N ILE A 353 2.71 -10.26 -22.75
CA ILE A 353 3.12 -8.86 -22.68
C ILE A 353 1.87 -8.00 -22.54
N VAL A 354 1.83 -7.12 -21.53
CA VAL A 354 0.78 -6.10 -21.40
C VAL A 354 0.99 -5.04 -22.47
N LYS A 355 0.15 -5.07 -23.52
CA LYS A 355 0.29 -4.15 -24.65
C LYS A 355 0.04 -2.71 -24.21
N TRP A 356 0.83 -1.77 -24.72
CA TRP A 356 0.72 -0.33 -24.45
C TRP A 356 0.98 0.10 -22.99
N ALA A 357 1.54 -0.77 -22.15
CA ALA A 357 1.98 -0.36 -20.82
C ALA A 357 2.98 0.83 -20.93
N PRO A 358 2.83 1.88 -20.11
CA PRO A 358 3.69 3.06 -20.18
C PRO A 358 5.14 2.75 -19.81
N SER A 359 6.09 3.43 -20.44
CA SER A 359 7.50 3.30 -20.09
C SER A 359 7.79 3.91 -18.72
N ARG A 360 8.89 3.50 -18.08
CA ARG A 360 9.36 4.12 -16.82
C ARG A 360 9.59 5.63 -16.96
N SER A 361 10.07 6.09 -18.12
CA SER A 361 10.28 7.51 -18.39
C SER A 361 8.95 8.28 -18.48
N LEU A 362 7.93 7.70 -19.11
CA LEU A 362 6.59 8.29 -19.17
C LEU A 362 5.94 8.34 -17.78
N ILE A 363 6.00 7.26 -17.00
CA ILE A 363 5.51 7.24 -15.61
C ILE A 363 6.22 8.30 -14.76
N THR A 364 7.55 8.43 -14.89
CA THR A 364 8.31 9.45 -14.15
C THR A 364 7.88 10.86 -14.52
N ALA A 365 7.76 11.16 -15.81
CA ALA A 365 7.32 12.48 -16.28
C ALA A 365 5.89 12.79 -15.84
N ALA A 366 4.98 11.81 -15.97
CA ALA A 366 3.59 11.97 -15.57
C ALA A 366 3.44 12.11 -14.04
N ARG A 367 4.24 11.39 -13.25
CA ARG A 367 4.30 11.55 -11.79
C ARG A 367 4.68 12.98 -11.40
N ILE A 368 5.76 13.52 -11.97
CA ILE A 368 6.23 14.89 -11.69
C ILE A 368 5.15 15.91 -12.07
N ALA A 369 4.54 15.76 -13.25
CA ALA A 369 3.46 16.63 -13.70
C ALA A 369 2.22 16.54 -12.78
N SER A 370 1.89 15.33 -12.32
CA SER A 370 0.77 15.06 -11.42
C SER A 370 1.01 15.67 -10.03
N GLU A 371 2.21 15.55 -9.47
CA GLU A 371 2.58 16.17 -8.20
C GLU A 371 2.44 17.70 -8.24
N LYS A 372 2.89 18.35 -9.33
CA LYS A 372 2.70 19.79 -9.55
C LYS A 372 1.22 20.17 -9.64
N LEU A 373 0.44 19.39 -10.39
CA LEU A 373 -0.99 19.66 -10.60
C LEU A 373 -1.79 19.52 -9.30
N LEU A 374 -1.47 18.48 -8.52
CA LEU A 374 -2.09 18.16 -7.24
C LEU A 374 -1.54 19.01 -6.09
N ARG A 375 -0.53 19.86 -6.36
CA ARG A 375 0.17 20.67 -5.36
C ARG A 375 0.67 19.82 -4.18
N ARG A 376 1.28 18.68 -4.47
CA ARG A 376 1.86 17.81 -3.43
C ARG A 376 3.08 18.46 -2.82
N VAL A 377 3.38 18.12 -1.57
CA VAL A 377 4.59 18.58 -0.90
C VAL A 377 5.82 18.14 -1.70
N GLY A 378 6.71 19.09 -2.00
CA GLY A 378 7.91 18.86 -2.81
C GLY A 378 7.69 18.77 -4.31
N ALA A 379 6.49 19.07 -4.81
CA ALA A 379 6.17 19.00 -6.23
C ALA A 379 7.11 19.84 -7.10
N GLY A 380 7.62 19.23 -8.17
CA GLY A 380 8.54 19.89 -9.10
C GLY A 380 9.96 20.06 -8.58
N SER A 381 10.25 19.65 -7.34
CA SER A 381 11.62 19.65 -6.81
C SER A 381 12.45 18.50 -7.38
N SER A 382 13.72 18.78 -7.62
CA SER A 382 14.73 17.76 -7.93
C SER A 382 15.33 17.12 -6.67
N ASP A 383 15.09 17.70 -5.49
CA ASP A 383 15.52 17.14 -4.21
C ASP A 383 14.59 15.99 -3.79
N PRO A 384 15.12 14.75 -3.66
CA PRO A 384 14.33 13.59 -3.22
C PRO A 384 13.70 13.75 -1.83
N LEU A 385 14.22 14.65 -0.99
CA LEU A 385 13.69 14.93 0.34
C LEU A 385 12.67 16.07 0.37
N ALA A 386 12.39 16.71 -0.77
CA ALA A 386 11.41 17.79 -0.82
C ALA A 386 9.99 17.33 -0.46
N ALA A 387 9.68 16.03 -0.64
CA ALA A 387 8.41 15.44 -0.23
C ALA A 387 8.30 15.18 1.29
N CYS A 388 9.39 15.36 2.05
CA CYS A 388 9.44 15.16 3.50
C CYS A 388 8.82 16.34 4.26
N SER A 389 7.55 16.21 4.66
CA SER A 389 6.89 17.18 5.54
C SER A 389 7.41 17.10 6.98
N ILE A 390 7.83 15.92 7.42
CA ILE A 390 8.45 15.71 8.74
C ILE A 390 9.81 15.06 8.50
N THR A 391 10.86 15.63 9.08
CA THR A 391 12.21 15.05 9.05
C THR A 391 12.70 14.79 10.47
N ALA A 392 13.11 13.55 10.73
CA ALA A 392 13.63 13.12 12.03
C ALA A 392 14.91 12.28 11.86
N LYS A 393 15.79 12.29 12.86
CA LYS A 393 17.05 11.55 12.80
C LYS A 393 16.88 10.12 13.31
N GLN A 394 17.43 9.15 12.60
CA GLN A 394 17.53 7.77 13.07
C GLN A 394 18.46 7.68 14.28
N LEU A 395 18.04 7.00 15.35
CA LEU A 395 18.88 6.74 16.53
C LEU A 395 20.14 5.95 16.13
N ARG A 396 21.32 6.22 16.72
CA ARG A 396 22.60 5.60 16.28
C ARG A 396 22.60 4.07 16.44
N GLY A 397 23.03 3.38 15.37
CA GLY A 397 23.59 2.03 15.40
C GLY A 397 24.97 2.06 14.74
N ASN A 398 25.96 1.35 15.29
CA ASN A 398 27.38 1.46 14.90
C ASN A 398 27.61 1.29 13.39
N SER A 399 28.00 2.35 12.70
CA SER A 399 28.90 2.23 11.54
C SER A 399 29.71 3.51 11.37
N ALA A 400 31.00 3.32 11.10
CA ALA A 400 32.05 4.34 11.16
C ALA A 400 32.09 5.29 9.96
N LEU A 401 32.64 6.47 10.21
CA LEU A 401 32.96 7.55 9.30
C LEU A 401 34.26 7.30 8.53
N GLU A 402 34.36 7.82 7.29
CA GLU A 402 35.63 8.37 6.78
C GLU A 402 35.43 9.41 5.66
N VAL A 403 36.47 10.23 5.41
CA VAL A 403 36.46 11.58 4.79
C VAL A 403 37.21 11.65 3.45
N GLY A 404 36.70 12.43 2.48
CA GLY A 404 37.44 12.87 1.29
C GLY A 404 36.60 13.70 0.29
N SER A 405 37.11 14.85 -0.17
CA SER A 405 36.42 15.91 -0.92
C SER A 405 36.10 15.60 -2.40
N ARG A 406 35.23 14.62 -2.62
CA ARG A 406 34.06 14.66 -3.53
C ARG A 406 32.77 14.37 -2.73
N LYS A 407 32.88 14.61 -1.41
CA LYS A 407 32.06 14.06 -0.34
C LYS A 407 30.62 14.53 -0.39
N ALA A 408 30.36 15.83 -0.54
CA ALA A 408 29.02 16.36 -0.33
C ALA A 408 27.94 15.73 -1.24
N ALA A 409 28.23 15.50 -2.53
CA ALA A 409 27.28 14.87 -3.45
C ALA A 409 27.14 13.36 -3.21
N VAL A 410 28.25 12.67 -2.86
CA VAL A 410 28.24 11.22 -2.54
C VAL A 410 27.60 10.97 -1.18
N GLU A 411 27.87 11.83 -0.20
CA GLU A 411 27.24 11.87 1.12
C GLU A 411 25.78 12.25 1.02
N HIS A 412 25.41 13.22 0.19
CA HIS A 412 24.00 13.52 -0.07
C HIS A 412 23.30 12.32 -0.71
N LYS A 413 23.93 11.65 -1.69
CA LYS A 413 23.40 10.40 -2.23
C LYS A 413 23.31 9.29 -1.19
N LYS A 414 24.30 9.14 -0.30
CA LYS A 414 24.29 8.15 0.79
C LYS A 414 23.25 8.49 1.86
N TYR A 415 23.08 9.77 2.15
CA TYR A 415 22.10 10.33 3.07
C TYR A 415 20.69 10.09 2.56
N VAL A 416 20.40 10.45 1.31
CA VAL A 416 19.14 10.16 0.62
C VAL A 416 18.88 8.66 0.54
N ARG A 417 19.88 7.84 0.17
CA ARG A 417 19.74 6.38 0.10
C ARG A 417 19.51 5.73 1.47
N GLY A 418 20.03 6.33 2.54
CA GLY A 418 19.83 5.88 3.91
C GLY A 418 18.54 6.39 4.54
N THR A 419 17.85 7.34 3.89
CA THR A 419 16.58 7.88 4.38
C THR A 419 15.48 6.84 4.23
N THR A 420 14.80 6.56 5.32
CA THR A 420 13.54 5.80 5.29
C THR A 420 12.38 6.76 5.15
N MET A 421 11.49 6.51 4.19
CA MET A 421 10.30 7.32 3.93
C MET A 421 9.03 6.58 4.35
N TYR A 422 8.14 7.26 5.07
CA TYR A 422 6.84 6.76 5.50
C TYR A 422 5.73 7.65 4.93
N PRO A 423 4.68 7.09 4.31
CA PRO A 423 3.53 7.87 3.90
C PRO A 423 2.78 8.40 5.13
N LEU A 424 2.48 9.70 5.15
CA LEU A 424 1.63 10.28 6.19
C LEU A 424 0.16 10.06 5.85
N GLU A 425 -0.54 9.33 6.71
CA GLU A 425 -1.99 9.16 6.59
C GLU A 425 -2.71 10.51 6.77
N HIS A 426 -3.69 10.81 5.89
CA HIS A 426 -4.58 11.98 6.00
C HIS A 426 -3.88 13.36 6.01
N ASN A 427 -2.66 13.47 5.47
CA ASN A 427 -1.94 14.73 5.35
C ASN A 427 -2.44 15.53 4.11
N PRO A 428 -2.89 16.80 4.27
CA PRO A 428 -3.22 17.66 3.15
C PRO A 428 -1.93 17.98 2.36
N GLY A 429 -1.79 17.37 1.18
CA GLY A 429 -0.58 17.48 0.35
C GLY A 429 0.25 16.20 0.21
N HIS A 430 -0.19 15.09 0.83
CA HIS A 430 0.44 13.75 0.70
C HIS A 430 1.90 13.70 1.12
N GLY A 431 2.29 14.49 2.11
CA GLY A 431 3.64 14.54 2.65
C GLY A 431 4.18 13.21 3.18
N LEU A 432 5.50 13.16 3.35
CA LEU A 432 6.22 12.02 3.92
C LEU A 432 6.81 12.37 5.30
N LEU A 433 6.92 11.36 6.15
CA LEU A 433 7.86 11.38 7.28
C LEU A 433 9.15 10.70 6.85
N CYS A 434 10.26 11.40 6.98
CA CYS A 434 11.57 10.94 6.55
C CYS A 434 12.49 10.77 7.75
N MET A 435 12.89 9.53 8.00
CA MET A 435 13.91 9.17 8.97
C MET A 435 15.27 9.21 8.29
N VAL A 436 16.03 10.27 8.54
CA VAL A 436 17.35 10.50 7.94
C VAL A 436 18.46 9.90 8.79
N PRO A 437 19.55 9.40 8.19
CA PRO A 437 20.69 8.89 8.95
C PRO A 437 21.29 9.96 9.87
N SER A 438 21.62 9.60 11.11
CA SER A 438 22.43 10.45 11.98
C SER A 438 23.84 10.58 11.40
N ARG A 439 24.29 11.82 11.16
CA ARG A 439 25.67 12.11 10.72
C ARG A 439 26.71 11.74 11.77
#